data_AF-A0A1M6N080-F1
#
_entry.id   AF-A0A1M6N080-F1
#
_cell.length_a   1.000
_cell.length_b   1.000
_cell.length_c   1.000
_cell.angle_alpha   90.00
_cell.angle_beta   90.00
_cell.angle_gamma   90.00
#
_symmetry.space_group_name_H-M   'P 1'
#
loop_
_entity.id
_entity.type
_entity.pdbx_description
1 polymer ?
#
loop_
_entity_poly.entity_id
_entity_poly.type
_entity_poly.pdbx_seq_one_letter_code
_entity_poly.pdbx_strand_id
1 'polypeptide(L)'
;MTQTYIKDMIDEIAASKKKRKQDALAAYETGMELIFKSKPKYDSLKETFGEQEPEFRVLANDLAKEVLQCGIDYFKAVQNNSGFTGENALEILRSADEFALDTQIKSRIADNIEGVKDWVSNQAMRTSQSRIYNFPSIAFKTAFSFMTCDGHIDANEIALIRKIARESELFGNINVDEELEFLIEVINSMGMGFLKDYFKVLKNATLTQDQELVLIKVAMDTLNADAKVDYNEVKFFRIFRTMLTVSDEQIKEKVQSISDEFLETDIFSKAYLDQLFDDYFEHASIPVFSKMSLDSKRKYIRPDVD
;
A
#
# COMPACT_ATOMS: atom_id res chain seq x y z
N MET A 1 -12.88 -2.29 -52.86
CA MET A 1 -12.62 -3.25 -51.77
C MET A 1 -11.51 -2.72 -50.86
N THR A 2 -10.31 -2.48 -51.40
CA THR A 2 -9.13 -2.00 -50.66
C THR A 2 -9.35 -0.67 -49.92
N GLN A 3 -9.88 0.35 -50.61
CA GLN A 3 -10.22 1.64 -50.00
C GLN A 3 -11.34 1.55 -48.94
N THR A 4 -12.25 0.57 -49.10
CA THR A 4 -13.29 0.29 -48.10
C THR A 4 -12.67 -0.29 -46.83
N TYR A 5 -11.74 -1.25 -46.96
CA TYR A 5 -11.07 -1.86 -45.81
C TYR A 5 -10.20 -0.87 -45.02
N ILE A 6 -9.48 0.02 -45.71
CA ILE A 6 -8.71 1.09 -45.07
C ILE A 6 -9.64 1.96 -44.21
N LYS A 7 -10.73 2.45 -44.81
CA LYS A 7 -11.71 3.28 -44.10
C LYS A 7 -12.32 2.55 -42.91
N ASP A 8 -12.76 1.31 -43.10
CA ASP A 8 -13.39 0.51 -42.04
C ASP A 8 -12.44 0.29 -40.86
N MET A 9 -11.15 0.05 -41.11
CA MET A 9 -10.15 -0.10 -40.05
C MET A 9 -9.91 1.21 -39.29
N ILE A 10 -9.85 2.36 -39.99
CA ILE A 10 -9.73 3.67 -39.35
C ILE A 10 -10.92 3.92 -38.42
N ASP A 11 -12.14 3.64 -38.89
CA ASP A 11 -13.37 3.80 -38.12
C ASP A 11 -13.40 2.86 -36.90
N GLU A 12 -12.94 1.61 -37.05
CA GLU A 12 -12.82 0.64 -35.95
C GLU A 12 -11.81 1.07 -34.88
N ILE A 13 -10.63 1.55 -35.28
CA ILE A 13 -9.61 2.07 -34.37
C ILE A 13 -10.18 3.27 -33.60
N ALA A 14 -10.84 4.20 -34.28
CA ALA A 14 -11.44 5.37 -33.64
C ALA A 14 -12.55 4.99 -32.65
N ALA A 15 -13.41 4.04 -33.02
CA ALA A 15 -14.48 3.54 -32.16
C ALA A 15 -13.92 2.83 -30.91
N SER A 16 -12.91 1.97 -31.09
CA SER A 16 -12.20 1.29 -30.00
C SER A 16 -11.59 2.30 -29.02
N LYS A 17 -10.87 3.30 -29.54
CA LYS A 17 -10.28 4.38 -28.73
C LYS A 17 -11.29 5.14 -27.90
N LYS A 18 -12.49 5.37 -28.45
CA LYS A 18 -13.59 6.02 -27.71
C LYS A 18 -14.09 5.11 -26.59
N LYS A 19 -14.38 3.83 -26.88
CA LYS A 19 -14.88 2.86 -25.90
C LYS A 19 -13.89 2.64 -24.76
N ARG A 20 -12.61 2.37 -25.06
CA ARG A 20 -11.55 2.17 -24.06
C ARG A 20 -11.44 3.35 -23.09
N LYS A 21 -11.53 4.58 -23.59
CA LYS A 21 -11.46 5.79 -22.75
C LYS A 21 -12.68 5.99 -21.87
N GLN A 22 -13.83 5.41 -22.23
CA GLN A 22 -15.06 5.47 -21.44
C GLN A 22 -15.07 4.41 -20.33
N ASP A 23 -14.52 3.23 -20.61
CA ASP A 23 -14.46 2.13 -19.65
C ASP A 23 -13.12 1.38 -19.76
N ALA A 24 -12.23 1.64 -18.80
CA ALA A 24 -10.93 1.00 -18.72
C ALA A 24 -11.00 -0.47 -18.28
N LEU A 25 -12.06 -0.89 -17.56
CA LEU A 25 -12.24 -2.30 -17.16
C LEU A 25 -12.58 -3.17 -18.38
N ALA A 26 -13.36 -2.62 -19.32
CA ALA A 26 -13.71 -3.27 -20.59
C ALA A 26 -12.61 -3.15 -21.67
N ALA A 27 -11.43 -2.61 -21.35
CA ALA A 27 -10.38 -2.36 -22.34
C ALA A 27 -9.84 -3.65 -22.99
N TYR A 28 -9.79 -4.76 -22.25
CA TYR A 28 -9.39 -6.07 -22.82
C TYR A 28 -10.37 -6.52 -23.91
N GLU A 29 -11.66 -6.59 -23.59
CA GLU A 29 -12.71 -7.01 -24.53
C GLU A 29 -12.78 -6.07 -25.74
N THR A 30 -12.67 -4.76 -25.51
CA THR A 30 -12.64 -3.74 -26.57
C THR A 30 -11.47 -3.97 -27.53
N GLY A 31 -10.29 -4.29 -27.01
CA GLY A 31 -9.12 -4.58 -27.83
C GLY A 31 -9.21 -5.90 -28.59
N MET A 32 -9.75 -6.95 -27.97
CA MET A 32 -9.98 -8.23 -28.66
C MET A 32 -11.04 -8.10 -29.76
N GLU A 33 -12.09 -7.32 -29.54
CA GLU A 33 -13.10 -6.99 -30.55
C GLU A 33 -12.46 -6.24 -31.74
N LEU A 34 -11.56 -5.28 -31.47
CA LEU A 34 -10.82 -4.56 -32.51
C LEU A 34 -9.96 -5.51 -33.35
N ILE A 35 -9.17 -6.37 -32.70
CA ILE A 35 -8.33 -7.37 -33.39
C ILE A 35 -9.20 -8.27 -34.28
N PHE A 36 -10.28 -8.83 -33.73
CA PHE A 36 -11.16 -9.74 -34.45
C PHE A 36 -11.74 -9.11 -35.73
N LYS A 37 -12.18 -7.85 -35.64
CA LYS A 37 -12.75 -7.15 -36.79
C LYS A 37 -11.71 -6.71 -37.80
N SER A 38 -10.54 -6.28 -37.34
CA SER A 38 -9.52 -5.67 -38.21
C SER A 38 -8.57 -6.69 -38.85
N LYS A 39 -8.32 -7.86 -38.23
CA LYS A 39 -7.32 -8.83 -38.73
C LYS A 39 -7.58 -9.33 -40.17
N PRO A 40 -8.79 -9.73 -40.57
CA PRO A 40 -9.03 -10.17 -41.95
C PRO A 40 -8.75 -9.06 -42.99
N LYS A 41 -9.06 -7.81 -42.64
CA LYS A 41 -8.81 -6.64 -43.48
C LYS A 41 -7.32 -6.32 -43.54
N TYR A 42 -6.65 -6.37 -42.40
CA TYR A 42 -5.21 -6.21 -42.29
C TYR A 42 -4.46 -7.21 -43.17
N ASP A 43 -4.80 -8.50 -43.06
CA ASP A 43 -4.13 -9.57 -43.83
C ASP A 43 -4.33 -9.37 -45.35
N SER A 44 -5.55 -9.02 -45.78
CA SER A 44 -5.85 -8.73 -47.18
C SER A 44 -5.10 -7.50 -47.71
N LEU A 45 -5.02 -6.42 -46.92
CA LEU A 45 -4.26 -5.21 -47.28
C LEU A 45 -2.76 -5.50 -47.33
N LYS A 46 -2.24 -6.28 -46.38
CA LYS A 46 -0.84 -6.71 -46.33
C LYS A 46 -0.45 -7.51 -47.57
N GLU A 47 -1.28 -8.47 -47.98
CA GLU A 47 -1.05 -9.27 -49.18
C GLU A 47 -1.09 -8.41 -50.45
N THR A 48 -1.99 -7.43 -50.50
CA THR A 48 -2.18 -6.56 -51.69
C THR A 48 -1.05 -5.55 -51.86
N PHE A 49 -0.59 -4.91 -50.79
CA PHE A 49 0.33 -3.77 -50.84
C PHE A 49 1.75 -4.09 -50.35
N GLY A 50 1.89 -5.08 -49.48
CA GLY A 50 3.14 -5.34 -48.76
C GLY A 50 3.39 -4.37 -47.61
N GLU A 51 4.29 -4.74 -46.69
CA GLU A 51 4.59 -4.00 -45.46
C GLU A 51 5.35 -2.68 -45.66
N GLN A 52 5.88 -2.45 -46.87
CA GLN A 52 6.66 -1.26 -47.21
C GLN A 52 5.80 -0.13 -47.79
N GLU A 53 4.54 -0.41 -48.13
CA GLU A 53 3.63 0.61 -48.63
C GLU A 53 3.30 1.61 -47.48
N PRO A 54 3.52 2.92 -47.68
CA PRO A 54 3.38 3.91 -46.61
C PRO A 54 2.01 3.98 -45.94
N GLU A 55 0.91 3.94 -46.69
CA GLU A 55 -0.45 4.06 -46.17
C GLU A 55 -0.83 2.85 -45.30
N PHE A 56 -0.57 1.63 -45.78
CA PHE A 56 -0.72 0.38 -45.04
C PHE A 56 0.16 0.38 -43.79
N ARG A 57 1.41 0.84 -43.90
CA ARG A 57 2.32 0.89 -42.75
C ARG A 57 1.82 1.81 -41.66
N VAL A 58 1.30 2.99 -42.00
CA VAL A 58 0.67 3.91 -41.04
C VAL A 58 -0.53 3.24 -40.38
N LEU A 59 -1.42 2.64 -41.17
CA LEU A 59 -2.62 1.97 -40.67
C LEU A 59 -2.32 0.79 -39.73
N ALA A 60 -1.36 -0.06 -40.12
CA ALA A 60 -0.85 -1.19 -39.33
C ALA A 60 -0.33 -0.72 -37.97
N ASN A 61 0.50 0.32 -37.98
CA ASN A 61 1.09 0.88 -36.77
C ASN A 61 0.05 1.58 -35.89
N ASP A 62 -0.98 2.20 -36.45
CA ASP A 62 -2.06 2.80 -35.66
C ASP A 62 -2.97 1.75 -35.02
N LEU A 63 -3.26 0.65 -35.73
CA LEU A 63 -3.90 -0.52 -35.14
C LEU A 63 -3.08 -1.07 -33.96
N ALA A 64 -1.78 -1.30 -34.17
CA ALA A 64 -0.87 -1.80 -33.14
C ALA A 64 -0.85 -0.89 -31.90
N LYS A 65 -0.77 0.44 -32.09
CA LYS A 65 -0.78 1.42 -30.99
C LYS A 65 -2.08 1.37 -30.18
N GLU A 66 -3.23 1.22 -30.83
CA GLU A 66 -4.51 1.19 -30.12
C GLU A 66 -4.69 -0.13 -29.36
N VAL A 67 -4.33 -1.28 -29.97
CA VAL A 67 -4.34 -2.58 -29.28
C VAL A 67 -3.38 -2.59 -28.09
N LEU A 68 -2.15 -2.07 -28.26
CA LEU A 68 -1.19 -1.86 -27.16
C LEU A 68 -1.83 -1.04 -26.03
N GLN A 69 -2.52 0.05 -26.37
CA GLN A 69 -3.10 0.93 -25.37
C GLN A 69 -4.29 0.28 -24.64
N CYS A 70 -5.09 -0.55 -25.31
CA CYS A 70 -6.08 -1.39 -24.64
C CYS A 70 -5.44 -2.30 -23.58
N GLY A 71 -4.29 -2.90 -23.88
CA GLY A 71 -3.54 -3.72 -22.92
C GLY A 71 -3.04 -2.95 -21.71
N ILE A 72 -2.48 -1.76 -21.92
CA ILE A 72 -1.98 -0.88 -20.84
C ILE A 72 -3.14 -0.43 -19.94
N ASP A 73 -4.25 0.00 -20.52
CA ASP A 73 -5.38 0.52 -19.75
C ASP A 73 -6.08 -0.59 -18.96
N TYR A 74 -6.25 -1.77 -19.57
CA TYR A 74 -6.74 -2.96 -18.86
C TYR A 74 -5.85 -3.30 -17.68
N PHE A 75 -4.53 -3.44 -17.91
CA PHE A 75 -3.55 -3.72 -16.85
C PHE A 75 -3.69 -2.73 -15.69
N LYS A 76 -3.72 -1.43 -15.97
CA LYS A 76 -3.86 -0.39 -14.94
C LYS A 76 -5.16 -0.53 -14.14
N ALA A 77 -6.24 -0.90 -14.81
CA ALA A 77 -7.55 -1.02 -14.18
C ALA A 77 -7.67 -2.26 -13.27
N VAL A 78 -6.97 -3.36 -13.58
CA VAL A 78 -7.17 -4.64 -12.88
C VAL A 78 -5.96 -5.15 -12.09
N GLN A 79 -4.77 -4.55 -12.21
CA GLN A 79 -3.53 -5.05 -11.57
C GLN A 79 -3.64 -5.22 -10.05
N ASN A 80 -4.49 -4.45 -9.36
CA ASN A 80 -4.66 -4.54 -7.91
C ASN A 80 -5.78 -5.52 -7.47
N ASN A 81 -6.47 -6.17 -8.40
CA ASN A 81 -7.56 -7.09 -8.08
C ASN A 81 -7.00 -8.42 -7.55
N SER A 82 -7.70 -8.99 -6.55
CA SER A 82 -7.40 -10.33 -6.04
C SER A 82 -7.60 -11.36 -7.17
N GLY A 83 -6.51 -12.01 -7.60
CA GLY A 83 -6.54 -13.01 -8.68
C GLY A 83 -6.05 -12.52 -10.04
N PHE A 84 -5.54 -11.29 -10.14
CA PHE A 84 -4.86 -10.85 -11.35
C PHE A 84 -3.60 -11.70 -11.63
N THR A 85 -3.56 -12.36 -12.81
CA THR A 85 -2.44 -13.22 -13.26
C THR A 85 -1.54 -12.56 -14.30
N GLY A 86 -1.97 -11.43 -14.89
CA GLY A 86 -1.30 -10.80 -16.02
C GLY A 86 -1.57 -11.45 -17.37
N GLU A 87 -2.22 -12.61 -17.45
CA GLU A 87 -2.40 -13.37 -18.70
C GLU A 87 -3.15 -12.56 -19.77
N ASN A 88 -4.32 -12.03 -19.44
CA ASN A 88 -5.11 -11.21 -20.38
C ASN A 88 -4.37 -9.95 -20.84
N ALA A 89 -3.60 -9.31 -19.94
CA ALA A 89 -2.80 -8.13 -20.29
C ALA A 89 -1.65 -8.52 -21.24
N LEU A 90 -0.98 -9.65 -20.98
CA LEU A 90 0.10 -10.16 -21.82
C LEU A 90 -0.42 -10.64 -23.18
N GLU A 91 -1.61 -11.25 -23.23
CA GLU A 91 -2.24 -11.71 -24.47
C GLU A 91 -2.46 -10.55 -25.43
N ILE A 92 -3.17 -9.51 -25.00
CA ILE A 92 -3.46 -8.37 -25.86
C ILE A 92 -2.20 -7.58 -26.25
N LEU A 93 -1.21 -7.45 -25.34
CA LEU A 93 0.06 -6.81 -25.65
C LEU A 93 0.86 -7.58 -26.71
N ARG A 94 0.85 -8.92 -26.65
CA ARG A 94 1.49 -9.77 -27.69
C ARG A 94 0.75 -9.67 -29.02
N SER A 95 -0.57 -9.62 -29.00
CA SER A 95 -1.38 -9.41 -30.21
C SER A 95 -1.07 -8.06 -30.89
N ALA A 96 -0.74 -7.01 -30.12
CA ALA A 96 -0.31 -5.74 -30.70
C ALA A 96 0.98 -5.87 -31.53
N ASP A 97 1.90 -6.76 -31.15
CA ASP A 97 3.18 -6.98 -31.84
C ASP A 97 3.00 -7.57 -33.24
N GLU A 98 1.93 -8.35 -33.46
CA GLU A 98 1.59 -8.91 -34.77
C GLU A 98 1.31 -7.84 -35.84
N PHE A 99 0.87 -6.65 -35.41
CA PHE A 99 0.49 -5.54 -36.29
C PHE A 99 1.58 -4.46 -36.38
N ALA A 100 2.51 -4.41 -35.41
CA ALA A 100 3.53 -3.38 -35.36
C ALA A 100 4.58 -3.60 -36.46
N LEU A 101 4.82 -2.58 -37.27
CA LEU A 101 5.87 -2.58 -38.30
C LEU A 101 7.01 -1.64 -37.94
N ASP A 102 6.77 -0.60 -37.13
CA ASP A 102 7.80 0.32 -36.64
C ASP A 102 8.54 -0.24 -35.42
N THR A 103 9.87 -0.16 -35.46
CA THR A 103 10.76 -0.61 -34.38
C THR A 103 10.48 0.09 -33.06
N GLN A 104 10.16 1.39 -33.08
CA GLN A 104 9.82 2.14 -31.87
C GLN A 104 8.54 1.62 -31.21
N ILE A 105 7.55 1.20 -32.00
CA ILE A 105 6.30 0.63 -31.48
C ILE A 105 6.56 -0.76 -30.91
N LYS A 106 7.34 -1.59 -31.62
CA LYS A 106 7.78 -2.91 -31.11
C LYS A 106 8.53 -2.81 -29.79
N SER A 107 9.47 -1.86 -29.68
CA SER A 107 10.18 -1.59 -28.43
C SER A 107 9.22 -1.22 -27.32
N ARG A 108 8.29 -0.29 -27.57
CA ARG A 108 7.28 0.10 -26.57
C ARG A 108 6.40 -1.08 -26.15
N ILE A 109 6.02 -1.97 -27.08
CA ILE A 109 5.27 -3.19 -26.76
C ILE A 109 6.11 -4.11 -25.87
N ALA A 110 7.37 -4.36 -26.24
CA ALA A 110 8.30 -5.18 -25.47
C ALA A 110 8.49 -4.65 -24.04
N ASP A 111 8.73 -3.34 -23.87
CA ASP A 111 8.88 -2.68 -22.57
C ASP A 111 7.63 -2.88 -21.69
N ASN A 112 6.43 -2.80 -22.28
CA ASN A 112 5.18 -3.00 -21.53
C ASN A 112 4.94 -4.48 -21.20
N ILE A 113 5.31 -5.41 -22.09
CA ILE A 113 5.27 -6.85 -21.80
C ILE A 113 6.20 -7.18 -20.63
N GLU A 114 7.42 -6.64 -20.64
CA GLU A 114 8.39 -6.80 -19.54
C GLU A 114 7.85 -6.18 -18.25
N GLY A 115 7.31 -4.97 -18.30
CA GLY A 115 6.68 -4.31 -17.15
C GLY A 115 5.56 -5.14 -16.51
N VAL A 116 4.71 -5.81 -17.30
CA VAL A 116 3.67 -6.71 -16.77
C VAL A 116 4.29 -7.97 -16.14
N LYS A 117 5.31 -8.58 -16.77
CA LYS A 117 6.00 -9.76 -16.22
C LYS A 117 6.71 -9.45 -14.90
N ASP A 118 7.40 -8.32 -14.84
CA ASP A 118 8.08 -7.83 -13.65
C ASP A 118 7.09 -7.50 -12.55
N TRP A 119 5.94 -6.92 -12.92
CA TRP A 119 4.84 -6.74 -12.00
C TRP A 119 4.44 -8.09 -11.42
N VAL A 120 4.04 -9.07 -12.24
CA VAL A 120 3.54 -10.37 -11.74
C VAL A 120 4.59 -11.10 -10.88
N SER A 121 5.85 -11.10 -11.31
CA SER A 121 6.95 -11.76 -10.57
C SER A 121 7.18 -11.16 -9.18
N ASN A 122 6.97 -9.85 -9.02
CA ASN A 122 7.13 -9.15 -7.74
C ASN A 122 5.84 -9.05 -6.91
N GLN A 123 4.75 -9.71 -7.32
CA GLN A 123 3.45 -9.62 -6.65
C GLN A 123 3.49 -10.11 -5.19
N ALA A 124 4.20 -11.20 -4.91
CA ALA A 124 4.35 -11.70 -3.55
C ALA A 124 5.08 -10.69 -2.65
N MET A 125 6.19 -10.11 -3.13
CA MET A 125 6.93 -9.10 -2.37
C MET A 125 6.10 -7.83 -2.12
N ARG A 126 5.38 -7.33 -3.13
CA ARG A 126 4.48 -6.18 -2.97
C ARG A 126 3.34 -6.49 -2.02
N THR A 127 2.79 -7.70 -2.04
CA THR A 127 1.75 -8.13 -1.10
C THR A 127 2.28 -8.17 0.33
N SER A 128 3.49 -8.71 0.54
CA SER A 128 4.14 -8.71 1.86
C SER A 128 4.46 -7.29 2.34
N GLN A 129 5.00 -6.43 1.49
CA GLN A 129 5.24 -5.02 1.83
C GLN A 129 3.93 -4.29 2.12
N SER A 130 2.90 -4.44 1.29
CA SER A 130 1.59 -3.85 1.53
C SER A 130 0.97 -4.33 2.85
N ARG A 131 1.23 -5.58 3.29
CA ARG A 131 0.79 -6.06 4.60
C ARG A 131 1.57 -5.41 5.75
N ILE A 132 2.87 -5.19 5.58
CA ILE A 132 3.73 -4.60 6.62
C ILE A 132 3.51 -3.10 6.77
N TYR A 133 3.32 -2.38 5.66
CA TYR A 133 3.27 -0.91 5.61
C TYR A 133 1.86 -0.33 5.40
N ASN A 134 0.79 -1.13 5.44
CA ASN A 134 -0.55 -0.53 5.41
C ASN A 134 -0.86 0.15 6.75
N PHE A 135 -1.64 1.23 6.66
CA PHE A 135 -1.98 2.05 7.81
C PHE A 135 -2.67 1.28 8.94
N PRO A 136 -3.68 0.40 8.69
CA PRO A 136 -4.29 -0.38 9.77
C PRO A 136 -3.31 -1.23 10.57
N SER A 137 -2.37 -1.91 9.90
CA SER A 137 -1.33 -2.71 10.55
C SER A 137 -0.36 -1.82 11.35
N ILE A 138 0.04 -0.67 10.78
CA ILE A 138 0.88 0.31 11.49
C ILE A 138 0.18 0.85 12.73
N ALA A 139 -1.11 1.20 12.64
CA ALA A 139 -1.90 1.68 13.76
C ALA A 139 -2.01 0.62 14.87
N PHE A 140 -2.25 -0.64 14.50
CA PHE A 140 -2.31 -1.72 15.49
C PHE A 140 -0.96 -1.98 16.16
N LYS A 141 0.14 -1.99 15.39
CA LYS A 141 1.50 -2.10 15.93
C LYS A 141 1.90 -0.90 16.77
N THR A 142 1.36 0.28 16.48
CA THR A 142 1.53 1.48 17.32
C THR A 142 0.94 1.24 18.69
N ALA A 143 -0.35 0.88 18.77
CA ALA A 143 -0.99 0.50 20.03
C ALA A 143 -0.17 -0.54 20.79
N PHE A 144 0.18 -1.66 20.14
CA PHE A 144 0.93 -2.73 20.78
C PHE A 144 2.34 -2.31 21.27
N SER A 145 3.03 -1.44 20.52
CA SER A 145 4.35 -0.96 20.93
C SER A 145 4.27 -0.09 22.18
N PHE A 146 3.23 0.74 22.31
CA PHE A 146 3.02 1.55 23.51
C PHE A 146 2.57 0.70 24.71
N MET A 147 1.76 -0.35 24.49
CA MET A 147 1.39 -1.35 25.53
C MET A 147 2.57 -2.19 26.05
N THR A 148 3.76 -2.11 25.44
CA THR A 148 4.88 -3.00 25.79
C THR A 148 6.17 -2.23 26.09
N CYS A 149 6.16 -0.90 25.93
CA CYS A 149 7.37 -0.09 26.02
C CYS A 149 7.87 0.11 27.46
N ASP A 150 7.00 -0.04 28.46
CA ASP A 150 7.30 -0.04 29.89
C ASP A 150 7.55 -1.47 30.45
N GLY A 151 7.27 -2.49 29.64
CA GLY A 151 7.38 -3.90 30.03
C GLY A 151 6.15 -4.46 30.74
N HIS A 152 5.01 -3.78 30.72
CA HIS A 152 3.75 -4.26 31.28
C HIS A 152 2.61 -4.17 30.27
N ILE A 153 1.80 -5.22 30.16
CA ILE A 153 0.55 -5.17 29.39
C ILE A 153 -0.60 -5.17 30.40
N ASP A 154 -1.27 -4.04 30.55
CA ASP A 154 -2.44 -3.91 31.40
C ASP A 154 -3.71 -4.36 30.67
N ALA A 155 -4.63 -4.95 31.42
CA ALA A 155 -5.85 -5.48 30.84
C ALA A 155 -6.84 -4.39 30.40
N ASN A 156 -6.73 -3.17 30.92
CA ASN A 156 -7.52 -2.03 30.48
C ASN A 156 -7.02 -1.49 29.13
N GLU A 157 -5.71 -1.56 28.85
CA GLU A 157 -5.16 -1.29 27.52
C GLU A 157 -5.70 -2.28 26.48
N ILE A 158 -5.68 -3.58 26.80
CA ILE A 158 -6.28 -4.61 25.94
C ILE A 158 -7.76 -4.29 25.68
N ALA A 159 -8.50 -3.90 26.73
CA ALA A 159 -9.91 -3.56 26.61
C ALA A 159 -10.14 -2.31 25.74
N LEU A 160 -9.24 -1.32 25.79
CA LEU A 160 -9.24 -0.15 24.91
C LEU A 160 -9.04 -0.56 23.45
N ILE A 161 -8.04 -1.38 23.14
CA ILE A 161 -7.77 -1.81 21.75
C ILE A 161 -8.95 -2.60 21.19
N ARG A 162 -9.54 -3.50 21.98
CA ARG A 162 -10.79 -4.20 21.63
C ARG A 162 -11.97 -3.25 21.43
N LYS A 163 -12.06 -2.15 22.19
CA LYS A 163 -13.08 -1.12 22.00
C LYS A 163 -12.88 -0.38 20.68
N ILE A 164 -11.66 0.10 20.41
CA ILE A 164 -11.30 0.82 19.17
C ILE A 164 -11.60 -0.04 17.93
N ALA A 165 -11.23 -1.33 17.95
CA ALA A 165 -11.48 -2.25 16.85
C ALA A 165 -12.97 -2.50 16.57
N ARG A 166 -13.83 -2.42 17.60
CA ARG A 166 -15.28 -2.60 17.46
C ARG A 166 -16.00 -1.33 17.02
N GLU A 167 -15.50 -0.17 17.45
CA GLU A 167 -16.15 1.13 17.22
C GLU A 167 -15.62 1.84 15.97
N SER A 168 -14.53 1.35 15.36
CA SER A 168 -13.90 1.96 14.19
C SER A 168 -13.23 0.92 13.30
N GLU A 169 -13.06 1.26 12.02
CA GLU A 169 -12.29 0.46 11.06
C GLU A 169 -10.77 0.69 11.14
N LEU A 170 -10.29 1.31 12.23
CA LEU A 170 -8.90 1.79 12.34
C LEU A 170 -7.87 0.68 12.15
N PHE A 171 -8.13 -0.51 12.70
CA PHE A 171 -7.24 -1.68 12.58
C PHE A 171 -7.64 -2.62 11.44
N GLY A 172 -8.63 -2.23 10.61
CA GLY A 172 -9.17 -3.07 9.55
C GLY A 172 -9.91 -4.30 10.09
N ASN A 173 -10.05 -5.31 9.23
CA ASN A 173 -10.73 -6.56 9.57
C ASN A 173 -9.76 -7.57 10.19
N ILE A 174 -9.48 -7.43 11.48
CA ILE A 174 -8.58 -8.31 12.25
C ILE A 174 -9.31 -8.98 13.40
N ASN A 175 -8.83 -10.16 13.81
CA ASN A 175 -9.13 -10.71 15.12
C ASN A 175 -8.11 -10.17 16.12
N VAL A 176 -8.53 -9.20 16.95
CA VAL A 176 -7.66 -8.49 17.90
C VAL A 176 -6.94 -9.46 18.83
N ASP A 177 -7.63 -10.49 19.32
CA ASP A 177 -7.05 -11.41 20.30
C ASP A 177 -5.96 -12.29 19.67
N GLU A 178 -6.22 -12.83 18.48
CA GLU A 178 -5.24 -13.62 17.73
C GLU A 178 -4.01 -12.77 17.33
N GLU A 179 -4.22 -11.53 16.89
CA GLU A 179 -3.13 -10.65 16.48
C GLU A 179 -2.28 -10.21 17.69
N LEU A 180 -2.89 -9.89 18.83
CA LEU A 180 -2.15 -9.60 20.06
C LEU A 180 -1.35 -10.81 20.56
N GLU A 181 -1.93 -12.02 20.54
CA GLU A 181 -1.20 -13.24 20.92
C GLU A 181 0.00 -13.47 20.00
N PHE A 182 -0.18 -13.29 18.69
CA PHE A 182 0.92 -13.37 17.73
C PHE A 182 2.01 -12.35 18.04
N LEU A 183 1.67 -11.07 18.23
CA LEU A 183 2.65 -10.03 18.53
C LEU A 183 3.36 -10.24 19.87
N ILE A 184 2.69 -10.81 20.88
CA ILE A 184 3.31 -11.24 22.14
C ILE A 184 4.37 -12.33 21.88
N GLU A 185 4.06 -13.32 21.05
CA GLU A 185 5.03 -14.35 20.67
C GLU A 185 6.22 -13.75 19.90
N VAL A 186 5.98 -12.77 19.01
CA VAL A 186 7.04 -12.06 18.29
C VAL A 186 7.94 -11.25 19.22
N ILE A 187 7.38 -10.40 20.09
CA ILE A 187 8.17 -9.56 21.00
C ILE A 187 8.91 -10.40 22.04
N ASN A 188 8.34 -11.51 22.52
CA ASN A 188 9.05 -12.44 23.41
C ASN A 188 10.24 -13.12 22.73
N SER A 189 10.18 -13.33 21.42
CA SER A 189 11.27 -13.91 20.62
C SER A 189 12.35 -12.87 20.28
N MET A 190 11.94 -11.65 19.94
CA MET A 190 12.83 -10.60 19.43
C MET A 190 13.33 -9.62 20.50
N GLY A 191 12.66 -9.56 21.66
CA GLY A 191 12.82 -8.52 22.67
C GLY A 191 12.72 -7.13 22.06
N MET A 192 13.69 -6.27 22.41
CA MET A 192 13.84 -4.92 21.86
C MET A 192 13.95 -4.85 20.33
N GLY A 193 14.35 -5.94 19.68
CA GLY A 193 14.40 -6.01 18.21
C GLY A 193 13.06 -5.72 17.55
N PHE A 194 11.95 -6.09 18.21
CA PHE A 194 10.59 -5.80 17.74
C PHE A 194 10.34 -4.29 17.61
N LEU A 195 10.61 -3.53 18.67
CA LEU A 195 10.39 -2.08 18.68
C LEU A 195 11.33 -1.36 17.70
N LYS A 196 12.58 -1.83 17.56
CA LYS A 196 13.50 -1.33 16.52
C LYS A 196 12.92 -1.53 15.11
N ASP A 197 12.36 -2.70 14.84
CA ASP A 197 11.76 -3.00 13.53
C ASP A 197 10.47 -2.23 13.31
N TYR A 198 9.66 -1.99 14.34
CA TYR A 198 8.51 -1.09 14.27
C TYR A 198 8.91 0.33 13.86
N PHE A 199 9.95 0.92 14.45
CA PHE A 199 10.43 2.24 14.04
C PHE A 199 10.95 2.27 12.60
N LYS A 200 11.60 1.19 12.14
CA LYS A 200 11.96 1.06 10.71
C LYS A 200 10.71 1.02 9.82
N VAL A 201 9.63 0.39 10.27
CA VAL A 201 8.36 0.38 9.53
C VAL A 201 7.81 1.80 9.41
N LEU A 202 7.71 2.54 10.52
CA LEU A 202 7.25 3.93 10.53
C LEU A 202 8.07 4.82 9.60
N LYS A 203 9.41 4.77 9.70
CA LYS A 203 10.32 5.60 8.91
C LYS A 203 10.19 5.38 7.39
N ASN A 204 9.80 4.18 6.97
CA ASN A 204 9.69 3.83 5.56
C ASN A 204 8.24 3.84 5.03
N ALA A 205 7.25 4.07 5.90
CA ALA A 205 5.85 4.15 5.50
C ALA A 205 5.53 5.51 4.88
N THR A 206 4.73 5.52 3.81
CA THR A 206 4.17 6.76 3.25
C THR A 206 2.85 7.06 3.96
N LEU A 207 2.89 7.91 4.98
CA LEU A 207 1.72 8.32 5.77
C LEU A 207 1.27 9.73 5.40
N THR A 208 -0.04 9.97 5.43
CA THR A 208 -0.59 11.35 5.39
C THR A 208 -0.50 11.99 6.77
N GLN A 209 -0.50 13.33 6.85
CA GLN A 209 -0.52 14.02 8.15
C GLN A 209 -1.71 13.61 9.02
N ASP A 210 -2.89 13.39 8.43
CA ASP A 210 -4.06 12.88 9.16
C ASP A 210 -3.81 11.49 9.75
N GLN A 211 -3.12 10.61 9.02
CA GLN A 211 -2.73 9.29 9.51
C GLN A 211 -1.73 9.40 10.65
N GLU A 212 -0.71 10.25 10.53
CA GLU A 212 0.27 10.50 11.61
C GLU A 212 -0.42 11.02 12.88
N LEU A 213 -1.35 11.97 12.75
CA LEU A 213 -2.17 12.46 13.87
C LEU A 213 -3.04 11.37 14.51
N VAL A 214 -3.53 10.42 13.72
CA VAL A 214 -4.24 9.26 14.25
C VAL A 214 -3.28 8.32 15.00
N LEU A 215 -2.05 8.09 14.51
CA LEU A 215 -1.07 7.30 15.25
C LEU A 215 -0.69 7.95 16.60
N ILE A 216 -0.51 9.27 16.62
CA ILE A 216 -0.32 10.04 17.86
C ILE A 216 -1.49 9.80 18.82
N LYS A 217 -2.73 9.91 18.35
CA LYS A 217 -3.91 9.68 19.18
C LYS A 217 -3.96 8.25 19.72
N VAL A 218 -3.66 7.25 18.90
CA VAL A 218 -3.60 5.84 19.34
C VAL A 218 -2.57 5.67 20.45
N ALA A 219 -1.35 6.18 20.24
CA ALA A 219 -0.29 6.12 21.24
C ALA A 219 -0.72 6.75 22.57
N MET A 220 -1.28 7.96 22.52
CA MET A 220 -1.74 8.68 23.71
C MET A 220 -2.93 8.00 24.40
N ASP A 221 -3.90 7.50 23.64
CA ASP A 221 -5.04 6.78 24.20
C ASP A 221 -4.56 5.49 24.92
N THR A 222 -3.58 4.80 24.34
CA THR A 222 -2.97 3.59 24.93
C THR A 222 -2.23 3.91 26.21
N LEU A 223 -1.28 4.86 26.20
CA LEU A 223 -0.52 5.27 27.39
C LEU A 223 -1.41 5.74 28.54
N ASN A 224 -2.49 6.45 28.22
CA ASN A 224 -3.40 6.94 29.26
C ASN A 224 -4.46 5.91 29.69
N ALA A 225 -4.42 4.68 29.16
CA ALA A 225 -5.48 3.70 29.41
C ALA A 225 -5.46 3.18 30.85
N ASP A 226 -4.32 3.13 31.53
CA ASP A 226 -4.21 2.65 32.91
C ASP A 226 -3.96 3.77 33.94
N ALA A 227 -3.98 5.04 33.50
CA ALA A 227 -3.66 6.25 34.26
C ALA A 227 -2.29 6.28 34.92
N LYS A 228 -1.33 5.53 34.39
CA LYS A 228 0.07 5.63 34.79
C LYS A 228 0.88 5.93 33.55
N VAL A 229 1.62 7.03 33.60
CA VAL A 229 2.62 7.34 32.59
C VAL A 229 3.95 7.44 33.31
N ASP A 230 4.89 6.58 32.95
CA ASP A 230 6.25 6.60 33.43
C ASP A 230 7.19 7.39 32.50
N TYR A 231 8.40 7.63 32.97
CA TYR A 231 9.38 8.40 32.22
C TYR A 231 9.92 7.68 30.96
N ASN A 232 9.94 6.35 30.96
CA ASN A 232 10.37 5.56 29.80
C ASN A 232 9.31 5.61 28.68
N GLU A 233 8.04 5.64 29.03
CA GLU A 233 6.92 5.84 28.11
C GLU A 233 6.96 7.22 27.45
N VAL A 234 7.22 8.28 28.25
CA VAL A 234 7.43 9.65 27.73
C VAL A 234 8.61 9.69 26.76
N LYS A 235 9.73 9.04 27.10
CA LYS A 235 10.89 8.92 26.20
C LYS A 235 10.54 8.17 24.91
N PHE A 236 9.86 7.04 25.01
CA PHE A 236 9.45 6.25 23.84
C PHE A 236 8.52 7.07 22.93
N PHE A 237 7.57 7.80 23.50
CA PHE A 237 6.70 8.71 22.76
C PHE A 237 7.50 9.83 22.07
N ARG A 238 8.45 10.46 22.76
CA ARG A 238 9.30 11.51 22.19
C ARG A 238 10.10 10.98 20.99
N ILE A 239 10.67 9.77 21.07
CA ILE A 239 11.34 9.09 19.95
C ILE A 239 10.37 8.84 18.81
N PHE A 240 9.20 8.27 19.09
CA PHE A 240 8.14 8.02 18.13
C PHE A 240 7.72 9.30 17.38
N ARG A 241 7.52 10.41 18.08
CA ARG A 241 7.19 11.71 17.50
C ARG A 241 8.23 12.18 16.48
N THR A 242 9.53 11.92 16.72
CA THR A 242 10.59 12.32 15.77
C THR A 242 10.53 11.60 14.42
N MET A 243 9.78 10.50 14.34
CA MET A 243 9.56 9.75 13.09
C MET A 243 8.42 10.33 12.24
N LEU A 244 7.68 11.31 12.76
CA LEU A 244 6.51 11.90 12.12
C LEU A 244 6.79 13.33 11.66
N THR A 245 5.94 13.85 10.77
CA THR A 245 6.09 15.18 10.15
C THR A 245 5.12 16.24 10.70
N VAL A 246 4.09 15.81 11.43
CA VAL A 246 3.10 16.69 12.07
C VAL A 246 3.73 17.62 13.13
N SER A 247 3.24 18.85 13.21
CA SER A 247 3.73 19.84 14.19
C SER A 247 3.08 19.68 15.57
N ASP A 248 3.70 20.28 16.59
CA ASP A 248 3.17 20.29 17.95
C ASP A 248 1.78 20.96 18.03
N GLU A 249 1.53 21.99 17.21
CA GLU A 249 0.21 22.62 17.11
C GLU A 249 -0.84 21.65 16.57
N GLN A 250 -0.52 20.92 15.50
CA GLN A 250 -1.43 19.92 14.93
C GLN A 250 -1.73 18.80 15.94
N ILE A 251 -0.72 18.39 16.72
CA ILE A 251 -0.88 17.39 17.78
C ILE A 251 -1.81 17.92 18.89
N LYS A 252 -1.58 19.15 19.38
CA LYS A 252 -2.40 19.79 20.43
C LYS A 252 -3.86 19.96 20.02
N GLU A 253 -4.11 20.25 18.74
CA GLU A 253 -5.48 20.32 18.20
C GLU A 253 -6.16 18.95 18.17
N LYS A 254 -5.40 17.88 17.85
CA LYS A 254 -5.95 16.52 17.71
C LYS A 254 -6.17 15.81 19.04
N VAL A 255 -5.21 15.93 19.96
CA VAL A 255 -5.20 15.25 21.26
C VAL A 255 -5.41 16.31 22.34
N GLN A 256 -6.68 16.48 22.73
CA GLN A 256 -7.05 17.40 23.80
C GLN A 256 -6.38 16.98 25.10
N SER A 257 -5.82 17.96 25.82
CA SER A 257 -5.16 17.76 27.12
C SER A 257 -3.87 16.92 27.10
N ILE A 258 -3.16 16.85 25.97
CA ILE A 258 -1.79 16.31 25.96
C ILE A 258 -0.89 17.15 26.87
N SER A 259 -0.20 16.48 27.81
CA SER A 259 0.78 17.13 28.70
C SER A 259 1.95 17.67 27.88
N ASP A 260 2.44 18.87 28.22
CA ASP A 260 3.57 19.49 27.53
C ASP A 260 4.83 18.62 27.61
N GLU A 261 4.95 17.74 28.62
CA GLU A 261 6.08 16.80 28.72
C GLU A 261 6.21 15.87 27.51
N PHE A 262 5.13 15.54 26.80
CA PHE A 262 5.22 14.74 25.58
C PHE A 262 5.72 15.54 24.37
N LEU A 263 5.61 16.86 24.44
CA LEU A 263 5.89 17.79 23.36
C LEU A 263 7.17 18.60 23.57
N GLU A 264 7.68 18.64 24.79
CA GLU A 264 8.93 19.30 25.10
C GLU A 264 10.06 18.77 24.22
N THR A 265 10.86 19.71 23.71
CA THR A 265 12.07 19.40 22.99
C THR A 265 13.18 19.32 24.01
N ASP A 266 13.72 18.12 24.19
CA ASP A 266 14.97 18.01 24.93
C ASP A 266 16.12 18.59 24.09
N ILE A 267 17.29 18.76 24.71
CA ILE A 267 18.54 19.22 24.06
C ILE A 267 19.13 18.08 23.17
N PHE A 268 18.27 17.41 22.40
CA PHE A 268 18.59 16.28 21.56
C PHE A 268 18.87 16.80 20.15
N SER A 269 20.15 16.93 19.80
CA SER A 269 20.53 17.14 18.41
C SER A 269 20.08 15.95 17.54
N LYS A 270 19.92 16.15 16.24
CA LYS A 270 19.58 15.06 15.30
C LYS A 270 20.57 13.88 15.35
N ALA A 271 21.84 14.15 15.67
CA ALA A 271 22.87 13.13 15.90
C ALA A 271 22.71 12.40 17.24
N TYR A 272 22.13 13.07 18.24
CA TYR A 272 21.81 12.49 19.54
C TYR A 272 20.50 11.71 19.53
N LEU A 273 19.61 11.88 18.54
CA LEU A 273 18.41 11.03 18.39
C LEU A 273 18.77 9.60 17.97
N ASP A 274 19.77 9.44 17.09
CA ASP A 274 20.33 8.12 16.76
C ASP A 274 21.01 7.51 18.00
N GLN A 275 21.71 8.33 18.78
CA GLN A 275 22.31 7.90 20.05
C GLN A 275 21.25 7.61 21.14
N LEU A 276 20.14 8.35 21.20
CA LEU A 276 19.04 8.12 22.15
C LEU A 276 18.29 6.84 21.81
N PHE A 277 18.15 6.56 20.51
CA PHE A 277 17.64 5.29 20.02
C PHE A 277 18.58 4.17 20.51
N ASP A 278 19.89 4.27 20.24
CA ASP A 278 20.86 3.27 20.68
C ASP A 278 20.92 3.14 22.22
N ASP A 279 21.00 4.24 22.98
CA ASP A 279 21.04 4.29 24.44
C ASP A 279 19.77 3.72 25.09
N TYR A 280 18.57 4.06 24.57
CA TYR A 280 17.31 3.48 25.03
C TYR A 280 17.35 1.96 24.83
N PHE A 281 17.79 1.50 23.66
CA PHE A 281 17.80 0.08 23.33
C PHE A 281 19.00 -0.71 23.87
N GLU A 282 20.09 -0.05 24.31
CA GLU A 282 21.25 -0.67 24.96
C GLU A 282 21.01 -0.93 26.44
N HIS A 283 20.17 -0.12 27.09
CA HIS A 283 19.94 -0.19 28.53
C HIS A 283 18.54 -0.65 28.93
N ALA A 284 17.55 -0.54 28.05
CA ALA A 284 16.22 -1.09 28.31
C ALA A 284 16.19 -2.60 28.06
N SER A 285 15.58 -3.32 28.99
CA SER A 285 15.28 -4.74 28.85
C SER A 285 13.76 -4.92 28.89
N ILE A 286 13.21 -5.56 27.86
CA ILE A 286 11.80 -5.96 27.86
C ILE A 286 11.66 -7.32 28.55
N PRO A 287 10.74 -7.48 29.51
CA PRO A 287 10.48 -8.76 30.14
C PRO A 287 9.77 -9.73 29.18
N VAL A 288 9.75 -11.01 29.54
CA VAL A 288 8.91 -11.99 28.84
C VAL A 288 7.46 -11.79 29.26
N PHE A 289 6.60 -11.46 28.31
CA PHE A 289 5.17 -11.30 28.54
C PHE A 289 4.48 -12.67 28.59
N SER A 290 3.54 -12.81 29.53
CA SER A 290 2.70 -13.99 29.62
C SER A 290 1.62 -13.97 28.53
N LYS A 291 1.12 -15.15 28.13
CA LYS A 291 -0.06 -15.22 27.26
C LYS A 291 -1.24 -14.49 27.92
N MET A 292 -2.02 -13.77 27.12
CA MET A 292 -3.14 -13.00 27.62
C MET A 292 -4.15 -13.89 28.34
N SER A 293 -4.69 -13.41 29.47
CA SER A 293 -5.84 -14.04 30.11
C SER A 293 -7.09 -13.77 29.27
N LEU A 294 -7.78 -14.85 28.87
CA LEU A 294 -8.93 -14.85 27.94
C LEU A 294 -10.23 -14.24 28.50
N ASP A 295 -10.18 -13.29 29.44
CA ASP A 295 -11.40 -12.57 29.82
C ASP A 295 -11.77 -11.52 28.76
N SER A 296 -12.20 -12.01 27.61
CA SER A 296 -12.66 -11.26 26.44
C SER A 296 -13.88 -10.38 26.72
N LYS A 297 -14.48 -10.48 27.92
CA LYS A 297 -15.66 -9.71 28.34
C LYS A 297 -15.32 -8.46 29.15
N ARG A 298 -14.05 -8.24 29.53
CA ARG A 298 -13.64 -7.03 30.25
C ARG A 298 -13.95 -5.79 29.39
N LYS A 299 -14.75 -4.87 29.94
CA LYS A 299 -15.05 -3.58 29.31
C LYS A 299 -13.95 -2.57 29.65
N TYR A 300 -13.60 -1.73 28.69
CA TYR A 300 -12.71 -0.59 28.92
C TYR A 300 -13.35 0.36 29.93
N ILE A 301 -12.56 0.76 30.92
CA ILE A 301 -12.93 1.77 31.91
C ILE A 301 -12.02 2.96 31.66
N ARG A 302 -12.57 4.08 31.20
CA ARG A 302 -11.79 5.32 31.06
C ARG A 302 -11.30 5.72 32.45
N PRO A 303 -9.99 5.93 32.66
CA PRO A 303 -9.50 6.36 33.96
C PRO A 303 -10.04 7.75 34.32
N ASP A 304 -10.27 7.95 35.61
CA ASP A 304 -10.56 9.28 36.15
C ASP A 304 -9.27 10.09 36.10
N VAL A 305 -9.30 11.20 35.35
CA VAL A 305 -8.21 12.17 35.29
C VAL A 305 -8.56 13.25 36.31
N ASP A 306 -7.88 13.25 37.45
CA ASP A 306 -7.97 14.35 38.43
C ASP A 306 -7.38 15.65 37.87
#